data_AF-A0A0D0BSI3-F1
#
_entry.id   AF-A0A0D0BSI3-F1
#
_cell.length_a   1.000
_cell.length_b   1.000
_cell.length_c   1.000
_cell.angle_alpha   90.00
_cell.angle_beta   90.00
_cell.angle_gamma   90.00
#
_symmetry.space_group_name_H-M   'P 1'
#
loop_
_entity.id
_entity.type
_entity.pdbx_description
1 polymer ?
#
loop_
_entity_poly.entity_id
_entity_poly.type
_entity_poly.pdbx_seq_one_letter_code
_entity_poly.pdbx_strand_id
1 'polypeptide(L)' 'GIHIEFLPPYSPDLNPIEEAFSKIKHFLCHHQEYYAATWGDEIMYDMYEILEIITPDDACGYFIHAGYF' A
#
# COMPACT_ATOMS: atom_id res chain seq x y z
N GLY A 1 -11.86 5.05 23.13
CA GLY A 1 -10.46 5.02 23.58
C GLY A 1 -9.60 4.48 22.45
N ILE A 2 -8.28 4.45 22.62
CA ILE A 2 -7.36 3.84 21.65
C ILE A 2 -6.97 2.47 22.19
N HIS A 3 -6.98 1.45 21.33
CA HIS A 3 -6.45 0.12 21.64
C HIS A 3 -5.13 -0.07 20.88
N ILE A 4 -4.17 -0.72 21.51
CA ILE A 4 -2.85 -0.99 20.94
C ILE A 4 -2.74 -2.50 20.78
N GLU A 5 -2.60 -2.95 19.53
CA GLU A 5 -2.40 -4.36 19.19
C GLU A 5 -0.91 -4.70 19.24
N PHE A 6 -0.59 -5.88 19.79
CA PHE A 6 0.79 -6.36 19.82
C PHE A 6 1.16 -6.97 18.45
N LEU A 7 2.23 -6.46 17.84
CA LEU A 7 2.83 -7.02 16.64
C LEU A 7 4.16 -7.72 17.00
N PRO A 8 4.28 -9.05 16.85
CA PRO A 8 5.53 -9.75 17.10
C PRO A 8 6.64 -9.26 16.16
N PRO A 9 7.91 -9.26 16.60
CA PRO A 9 9.03 -8.83 15.78
C PRO A 9 9.17 -9.71 14.53
N TYR A 10 9.56 -9.10 13.40
CA TYR A 10 9.75 -9.78 12.11
C TYR A 10 8.53 -10.56 11.61
N SER A 11 7.32 -10.12 11.97
CA SER A 11 6.06 -10.72 11.52
C SER A 11 5.33 -9.77 10.54
N PRO A 12 5.89 -9.50 9.35
CA PRO A 12 5.25 -8.63 8.37
C PRO A 12 3.90 -9.20 7.91
N ASP A 13 3.74 -10.52 7.90
CA ASP A 13 2.48 -11.19 7.55
C ASP A 13 1.32 -10.85 8.49
N LEU A 14 1.62 -10.36 9.70
CA LEU A 14 0.63 -9.91 10.69
C LEU A 14 0.39 -8.40 10.62
N ASN A 15 0.96 -7.69 9.65
CA ASN A 15 0.80 -6.25 9.51
C ASN A 15 0.03 -5.92 8.22
N PRO A 16 -1.24 -5.49 8.29
CA PRO A 16 -2.09 -5.31 7.11
C PRO A 16 -1.57 -4.23 6.15
N ILE A 17 -0.70 -3.35 6.61
CA ILE A 17 -0.12 -2.30 5.76
C ILE A 17 0.85 -2.88 4.72
N GLU A 18 1.43 -4.06 4.94
CA GLU A 18 2.43 -4.65 4.05
C GLU A 18 1.82 -4.98 2.68
N GLU A 19 0.60 -5.51 2.63
CA GLU A 19 -0.12 -5.78 1.38
C GLU A 19 -0.50 -4.51 0.63
N ALA A 20 -0.96 -3.48 1.36
CA ALA A 20 -1.25 -2.18 0.76
C ALA A 20 0.01 -1.59 0.10
N PHE A 21 1.15 -1.61 0.80
CA PHE A 21 2.42 -1.16 0.23
C PHE A 21 2.88 -2.03 -0.94
N SER A 22 2.64 -3.34 -0.90
CA SER A 22 2.95 -4.24 -2.01
C SER A 22 2.16 -3.87 -3.27
N LYS A 23 0.84 -3.63 -3.14
CA LYS A 23 -0.01 -3.19 -4.25
C LYS A 23 0.42 -1.84 -4.82
N ILE A 24 0.74 -0.87 -3.96
CA ILE A 24 1.27 0.45 -4.36
C ILE A 24 2.58 0.29 -5.13
N LYS A 25 3.54 -0.47 -4.61
CA LYS A 25 4.83 -0.69 -5.28
C LYS A 25 4.65 -1.36 -6.65
N HIS A 26 3.78 -2.36 -6.72
CA HIS A 26 3.49 -3.04 -7.98
C HIS A 26 2.89 -2.09 -9.01
N PHE A 27 1.92 -1.27 -8.61
CA PHE A 27 1.32 -0.25 -9.48
C PHE A 27 2.37 0.76 -9.98
N LEU A 28 3.17 1.30 -9.07
CA LEU A 28 4.23 2.26 -9.42
C LEU A 28 5.23 1.67 -10.42
N CYS A 29 5.67 0.43 -10.20
CA CYS A 29 6.58 -0.25 -11.11
C CYS A 29 5.95 -0.47 -12.49
N HIS A 30 4.67 -0.82 -12.56
CA HIS A 30 3.95 -1.03 -13.81
C HIS A 30 3.72 0.27 -14.60
N HIS A 31 3.61 1.40 -13.91
CA HIS A 31 3.33 2.71 -14.51
C HIS A 31 4.55 3.64 -14.54
N GLN A 32 5.75 3.12 -14.26
CA GLN A 32 6.97 3.93 -14.12
C GLN A 32 7.28 4.77 -15.37
N GLU A 33 7.05 4.23 -16.57
CA GLU A 33 7.25 4.95 -17.83
C GLU A 33 6.31 6.15 -17.99
N TYR A 34 5.06 6.03 -17.54
CA TYR A 34 4.09 7.13 -17.56
C TYR A 34 4.54 8.28 -16.65
N TYR A 35 4.92 7.98 -15.40
CA TYR A 35 5.37 9.01 -14.46
C TYR A 35 6.69 9.66 -14.89
N ALA A 36 7.61 8.89 -15.49
CA ALA A 36 8.85 9.44 -16.06
C ALA A 36 8.58 10.37 -17.26
N ALA A 37 7.59 10.07 -18.09
CA ALA A 37 7.23 10.93 -19.23
C ALA A 37 6.51 12.22 -18.82
N THR A 38 5.89 12.25 -17.63
CA THR A 38 5.01 13.36 -17.22
C THR A 38 5.80 14.55 -16.66
N TRP A 39 6.95 14.34 -16.01
CA TRP A 39 7.66 15.38 -15.24
C TRP A 39 9.14 15.62 -15.60
N GLY A 40 9.60 15.16 -16.77
CA GLY A 40 10.96 15.43 -17.25
C GLY A 40 12.00 14.49 -16.64
N ASP A 41 13.16 15.00 -16.21
CA ASP A 41 14.29 14.19 -15.71
C ASP A 41 14.04 13.62 -14.29
N GLU A 42 13.01 14.10 -13.58
CA GLU A 42 12.68 13.68 -12.22
C GLU A 42 11.29 13.03 -12.17
N ILE A 43 11.23 11.80 -11.64
CA ILE A 43 9.96 11.13 -11.39
C ILE A 43 9.42 11.66 -10.07
N MET A 44 8.29 12.35 -10.15
CA MET A 44 7.50 12.70 -8.99
C MET A 44 6.19 11.87 -9.04
N TYR A 45 5.65 11.52 -7.88
CA TYR A 45 4.46 10.69 -7.75
C TYR A 45 3.37 11.45 -7.01
N ASP A 46 2.19 11.58 -7.60
CA ASP A 46 1.03 12.09 -6.87
C ASP A 46 0.44 10.98 -5.99
N MET A 47 0.85 10.98 -4.73
CA MET A 47 0.46 9.93 -3.78
C MET A 47 -1.05 9.93 -3.49
N TYR A 48 -1.76 11.04 -3.70
CA TYR A 48 -3.22 11.06 -3.52
C TYR A 48 -3.90 10.24 -4.61
N GLU A 49 -3.54 10.44 -5.87
CA GLU A 49 -4.02 9.64 -7.02
C GLU A 49 -3.63 8.16 -6.87
N ILE A 50 -2.38 7.87 -6.48
CA ILE A 50 -1.92 6.48 -6.34
C ILE A 50 -2.68 5.75 -5.23
N LEU A 51 -3.02 6.42 -4.13
CA LEU A 51 -3.76 5.79 -3.05
C LEU A 51 -5.18 5.38 -3.45
N GLU A 52 -5.75 5.96 -4.52
CA GLU A 52 -7.08 5.58 -5.04
C GLU A 52 -7.11 4.15 -5.61
N ILE A 53 -5.96 3.51 -5.86
CA ILE A 53 -5.91 2.10 -6.29
C ILE A 53 -6.30 1.11 -5.18
N ILE A 54 -6.27 1.56 -3.91
CA ILE A 54 -6.65 0.74 -2.76
C ILE A 54 -8.15 0.89 -2.55
N THR A 55 -8.91 -0.16 -2.83
CA THR A 55 -10.37 -0.13 -2.64
C THR A 55 -10.72 -0.46 -1.18
N PRO A 56 -11.97 -0.18 -0.75
CA PRO A 56 -12.44 -0.61 0.57
C PRO A 56 -12.42 -2.13 0.75
N ASP A 57 -12.65 -2.90 -0.33
CA ASP A 57 -12.61 -4.36 -0.32
C ASP A 57 -11.18 -4.87 -0.14
N ASP A 58 -10.22 -4.28 -0.85
CA ASP A 58 -8.80 -4.54 -0.64
C ASP A 58 -8.40 -4.31 0.81
N ALA A 59 -8.75 -3.15 1.37
CA ALA A 59 -8.41 -2.81 2.75
C ALA A 59 -8.99 -3.85 3.73
N CYS A 60 -10.27 -4.21 3.57
CA CYS A 60 -10.90 -5.26 4.36
C CYS A 60 -10.15 -6.59 4.24
N GLY A 61 -9.79 -6.98 3.01
CA GLY A 61 -9.00 -8.17 2.72
C GLY A 61 -7.65 -8.19 3.45
N TYR A 62 -6.93 -7.07 3.48
CA TYR A 62 -5.63 -6.97 4.15
C TYR A 62 -5.74 -7.17 5.67
N PHE A 63 -6.76 -6.58 6.30
CA PHE A 63 -7.02 -6.82 7.73
C PHE A 63 -7.36 -8.28 8.01
N ILE A 64 -8.23 -8.88 7.21
CA ILE A 64 -8.63 -10.30 7.36
C ILE A 64 -7.41 -11.21 7.20
N HIS A 65 -6.59 -10.98 6.18
CA HIS A 65 -5.41 -11.79 5.91
C HIS A 65 -4.35 -11.68 7.03
N ALA A 66 -4.19 -10.48 7.60
CA ALA A 66 -3.35 -10.25 8.77
C ALA A 66 -3.96 -10.75 10.10
N GLY A 67 -5.18 -11.29 10.08
CA GLY A 67 -5.83 -11.92 11.24
C GLY A 67 -6.68 -10.99 12.11
N TYR A 68 -7.05 -9.81 11.61
CA TYR A 68 -7.90 -8.83 12.29
C TYR A 68 -9.35 -8.89 11.75
N PHE A 69 -10.33 -9.03 12.64
CA PHE A 69 -11.76 -9.11 12.33
C PHE A 69 -12.63 -8.51 13.45
#